data_AF-A0A1Y2V930-F1
#
_entry.id   AF-A0A1Y2V930-F1
#
_cell.length_a   1.000
_cell.length_b   1.000
_cell.length_c   1.000
_cell.angle_alpha   90.00
_cell.angle_beta   90.00
_cell.angle_gamma   90.00
#
_symmetry.space_group_name_H-M   'P 1'
#
loop_
_entity.id
_entity.type
_entity.pdbx_description
1 polymer ?
#
loop_
_entity_poly.entity_id
_entity_poly.type
_entity_poly.pdbx_seq_one_letter_code
_entity_poly.pdbx_strand_id
1 'polypeptide(L)'
;MHTALPFLSLFFLLLITTSTASPLPAAAHRKSSPKTKTKAHDQHQHPQPQPQPQPPKYFHEAGGSLELGHYDARYFQGVVPYEAHGPALRHLIRSWLATARGLGVETETWLAHGTLLGWWWNGRVMPWDYDLDVQMPTATLAYLGRHFNRTLHDYRFPHDGYVNKTYLLDVNPHHTDIERGNGHNIIDARWIDVSNGLFIDITGLAERDPAGSPGVWSCKNAHKYRTAELYPVRHTEFEGVPASVPYAFDKILTDEYGSKSLVNTEHHWAPELKEWVKDPDLPPQDEETKLNKQEHDGEAVVVVVEKTVMKGASKREP
;
A
#
# COMPACT_ATOMS: atom_id res chain seq x y z
N MET A 1 -13.78 -49.24 39.00
CA MET A 1 -12.61 -49.89 38.37
C MET A 1 -11.76 -48.80 37.76
N HIS A 2 -10.70 -48.43 38.46
CA HIS A 2 -9.75 -47.39 38.06
C HIS A 2 -8.63 -48.02 37.23
N THR A 3 -8.30 -47.44 36.09
CA THR A 3 -7.02 -47.69 35.40
C THR A 3 -6.45 -46.36 34.94
N ALA A 4 -5.46 -45.90 35.71
CA ALA A 4 -4.63 -44.74 35.44
C ALA A 4 -3.56 -45.09 34.39
N LEU A 5 -3.29 -44.17 33.47
CA LEU A 5 -2.16 -44.19 32.55
C LEU A 5 -1.00 -43.34 33.14
N PRO A 6 0.27 -43.74 32.97
CA PRO A 6 1.38 -43.12 33.67
C PRO A 6 1.89 -41.84 32.98
N PHE A 7 2.20 -40.84 33.81
CA PHE A 7 2.94 -39.64 33.45
C PHE A 7 4.39 -39.98 33.08
N LEU A 8 4.83 -39.59 31.88
CA LEU A 8 6.22 -39.63 31.48
C LEU A 8 6.86 -38.26 31.81
N SER A 9 7.72 -38.25 32.83
CA SER A 9 8.46 -37.07 33.28
C SER A 9 9.75 -36.96 32.46
N LEU A 10 9.87 -35.93 31.62
CA LEU A 10 11.08 -35.66 30.83
C LEU A 10 11.93 -34.62 31.55
N PHE A 11 12.96 -35.08 32.26
CA PHE A 11 14.02 -34.25 32.84
C PHE A 11 14.88 -33.66 31.71
N PHE A 12 14.83 -32.35 31.48
CA PHE A 12 15.82 -31.65 30.67
C PHE A 12 16.98 -31.20 31.58
N LEU A 13 18.15 -31.82 31.38
CA LEU A 13 19.41 -31.46 32.03
C LEU A 13 19.88 -30.10 31.50
N LEU A 14 20.02 -29.12 32.39
CA LEU A 14 20.63 -27.82 32.11
C LEU A 14 22.16 -27.98 32.14
N LEU A 15 22.82 -28.03 30.97
CA LEU A 15 24.28 -27.93 30.88
C LEU A 15 24.70 -26.47 31.10
N ILE A 16 25.24 -26.19 32.27
CA ILE A 16 25.94 -24.94 32.58
C ILE A 16 27.37 -25.05 32.03
N THR A 17 27.64 -24.41 30.89
CA THR A 17 29.02 -24.23 30.40
C THR A 17 29.61 -22.99 31.07
N THR A 18 30.56 -23.20 31.98
CA THR A 18 31.37 -22.13 32.59
C THR A 18 32.40 -21.63 31.57
N SER A 19 32.23 -20.40 31.07
CA SER A 19 33.23 -19.73 30.27
C SER A 19 34.32 -19.15 31.18
N THR A 20 35.53 -19.70 31.09
CA THR A 20 36.71 -19.22 31.82
C THR A 20 37.25 -17.96 31.14
N ALA A 21 37.17 -16.83 31.83
CA ALA A 21 37.81 -15.58 31.42
C ALA A 21 39.34 -15.72 31.46
N SER A 22 40.01 -15.39 30.36
CA SER A 22 41.47 -15.30 30.29
C SER A 22 41.94 -13.92 30.77
N PRO A 23 43.08 -13.81 31.48
CA PRO A 23 43.57 -12.54 31.99
C PRO A 23 44.26 -11.70 30.90
N LEU A 24 43.98 -10.40 30.88
CA LEU A 24 44.71 -9.39 30.13
C LEU A 24 46.12 -9.20 30.72
N PRO A 25 47.19 -9.11 29.92
CA PRO A 25 48.49 -8.72 30.42
C PRO A 25 48.57 -7.20 30.65
N ALA A 26 49.15 -6.86 31.80
CA ALA A 26 49.34 -5.52 32.31
C ALA A 26 50.29 -4.66 31.46
N ALA A 27 50.04 -3.35 31.53
CA ALA A 27 50.84 -2.29 30.93
C ALA A 27 52.30 -2.28 31.41
N ALA A 28 53.22 -2.12 30.47
CA ALA A 28 54.62 -1.79 30.76
C ALA A 28 54.91 -0.35 30.29
N HIS A 29 55.21 0.52 31.26
CA HIS A 29 55.78 1.84 31.06
C HIS A 29 57.14 1.77 30.35
N ARG A 30 57.34 2.55 29.28
CA ARG A 30 58.70 2.90 28.82
C ARG A 30 58.76 4.31 28.22
N LYS A 31 59.37 5.20 29.03
CA LYS A 31 60.23 6.37 28.76
C LYS A 31 59.91 7.32 27.57
N SER A 32 59.68 8.57 27.95
CA SER A 32 59.59 9.78 27.11
C SER A 32 60.94 10.25 26.54
N SER A 33 60.93 10.69 25.26
CA SER A 33 61.63 11.87 24.65
C SER A 33 62.14 11.57 23.22
N PRO A 34 62.35 12.54 22.31
CA PRO A 34 61.68 13.83 22.09
C PRO A 34 61.02 13.93 20.68
N LYS A 35 60.21 14.97 20.47
CA LYS A 35 59.49 15.26 19.21
C LYS A 35 60.45 15.64 18.07
N THR A 36 60.39 14.90 16.96
CA THR A 36 60.89 15.36 15.65
C THR A 36 59.71 15.33 14.67
N LYS A 37 59.36 16.51 14.16
CA LYS A 37 58.34 16.69 13.12
C LYS A 37 58.93 16.26 11.78
N THR A 38 58.43 15.17 11.20
CA THR A 38 58.63 14.85 9.79
C THR A 38 57.25 14.63 9.17
N LYS A 39 56.84 15.55 8.29
CA LYS A 39 55.63 15.41 7.47
C LYS A 39 55.89 14.34 6.42
N ALA A 40 55.31 13.15 6.59
CA ALA A 40 55.10 12.21 5.50
C ALA A 40 53.61 12.23 5.18
N HIS A 41 53.27 12.68 3.97
CA HIS A 41 51.91 12.77 3.47
C HIS A 41 51.52 11.39 2.93
N ASP A 42 51.12 10.48 3.81
CA ASP A 42 50.61 9.18 3.41
C ASP A 42 49.10 9.28 3.21
N GLN A 43 48.69 9.60 1.97
CA GLN A 43 47.29 9.59 1.58
C GLN A 43 46.89 8.15 1.25
N HIS A 44 46.56 7.37 2.27
CA HIS A 44 45.71 6.19 2.07
C HIS A 44 44.29 6.68 1.76
N GLN A 45 44.01 6.91 0.48
CA GLN A 45 42.65 7.06 -0.02
C GLN A 45 41.96 5.69 0.11
N HIS A 46 41.16 5.52 1.16
CA HIS A 46 40.14 4.48 1.16
C HIS A 46 39.26 4.68 -0.08
N PRO A 47 39.11 3.66 -0.95
CA PRO A 47 38.17 3.75 -2.05
C PRO A 47 36.80 4.11 -1.48
N GLN A 48 36.25 5.24 -1.90
CA GLN A 48 34.85 5.56 -1.65
C GLN A 48 34.03 4.38 -2.19
N PRO A 49 33.10 3.80 -1.41
CA PRO A 49 32.21 2.77 -1.92
C PRO A 49 31.52 3.37 -3.15
N GLN A 50 31.72 2.76 -4.32
CA GLN A 50 30.96 3.19 -5.49
C GLN A 50 29.48 2.99 -5.16
N PRO A 51 28.60 3.96 -5.48
CA PRO A 51 27.18 3.80 -5.26
C PRO A 51 26.74 2.52 -5.97
N GLN A 52 26.22 1.57 -5.19
CA GLN A 52 25.59 0.37 -5.76
C GLN A 52 24.52 0.84 -6.75
N PRO A 53 24.48 0.31 -7.98
CA PRO A 53 23.46 0.67 -8.94
C PRO A 53 22.07 0.40 -8.32
N GLN A 54 21.24 1.44 -8.29
CA GLN A 54 19.91 1.36 -7.70
C GLN A 54 19.06 0.36 -8.50
N PRO A 55 18.21 -0.46 -7.85
CA PRO A 55 17.42 -1.46 -8.54
C PRO A 55 16.45 -0.79 -9.53
N PRO A 56 16.24 -1.38 -10.72
CA PRO A 56 15.28 -0.85 -11.68
C PRO A 56 13.85 -0.95 -11.12
N LYS A 57 12.93 -0.19 -11.75
CA LYS A 57 11.49 -0.34 -11.49
C LYS A 57 11.03 -1.72 -11.96
N TYR A 58 10.28 -2.44 -11.12
CA TYR A 58 9.75 -3.77 -11.47
C TYR A 58 8.42 -3.67 -12.24
N PHE A 59 7.46 -2.92 -11.69
CA PHE A 59 6.16 -2.73 -12.30
C PHE A 59 6.18 -1.54 -13.25
N HIS A 60 5.60 -1.73 -14.44
CA HIS A 60 5.51 -0.71 -15.46
C HIS A 60 4.05 -0.55 -15.87
N GLU A 61 3.57 0.69 -15.77
CA GLU A 61 2.22 1.08 -16.14
C GLU A 61 2.19 1.56 -17.60
N ALA A 62 1.03 1.51 -18.25
CA ALA A 62 0.86 2.06 -19.60
C ALA A 62 1.23 3.55 -19.63
N GLY A 63 0.84 4.29 -18.59
CA GLY A 63 1.28 5.66 -18.32
C GLY A 63 0.76 6.70 -19.32
N GLY A 64 1.10 7.97 -19.08
CA GLY A 64 0.71 9.09 -19.95
C GLY A 64 -0.56 9.83 -19.54
N SER A 65 -1.35 9.30 -18.60
CA SER A 65 -2.42 9.99 -17.89
C SER A 65 -2.63 9.33 -16.52
N LEU A 66 -3.46 9.93 -15.66
CA LEU A 66 -3.83 9.33 -14.37
C LEU A 66 -4.48 7.95 -14.57
N GLU A 67 -5.50 7.87 -15.43
CA GLU A 67 -6.19 6.62 -15.76
C GLU A 67 -5.24 5.54 -16.31
N LEU A 68 -4.33 5.91 -17.22
CA LEU A 68 -3.36 4.98 -17.80
C LEU A 68 -2.29 4.51 -16.80
N GLY A 69 -2.13 5.20 -15.67
CA GLY A 69 -1.32 4.77 -14.54
C GLY A 69 -1.84 3.50 -13.85
N HIS A 70 -3.09 3.11 -14.12
CA HIS A 70 -3.74 1.96 -13.46
C HIS A 70 -3.86 0.73 -14.36
N TYR A 71 -3.04 0.67 -15.42
CA TYR A 71 -2.94 -0.45 -16.34
C TYR A 71 -1.51 -0.98 -16.40
N ASP A 72 -1.33 -2.30 -16.25
CA ASP A 72 -0.04 -2.97 -16.43
C ASP A 72 0.35 -2.97 -17.91
N ALA A 73 1.53 -2.43 -18.21
CA ALA A 73 2.00 -2.22 -19.58
C ALA A 73 2.13 -3.52 -20.39
N ARG A 74 2.29 -4.68 -19.74
CA ARG A 74 2.43 -5.97 -20.43
C ARG A 74 1.10 -6.47 -20.99
N TYR A 75 -0.01 -6.09 -20.36
CA TYR A 75 -1.36 -6.57 -20.65
C TYR A 75 -2.30 -5.47 -21.15
N PHE A 76 -1.84 -4.22 -21.21
CA PHE A 76 -2.61 -3.10 -21.73
C PHE A 76 -2.97 -3.30 -23.21
N GLN A 77 -4.28 -3.32 -23.50
CA GLN A 77 -4.82 -3.45 -24.86
C GLN A 77 -5.63 -2.22 -25.31
N GLY A 78 -5.68 -1.20 -24.46
CA GLY A 78 -6.55 -0.03 -24.62
C GLY A 78 -7.33 0.23 -23.34
N VAL A 79 -7.78 1.47 -23.19
CA VAL A 79 -8.59 1.88 -22.04
C VAL A 79 -9.92 1.13 -22.06
N VAL A 80 -10.29 0.54 -20.93
CA VAL A 80 -11.61 -0.09 -20.77
C VAL A 80 -12.68 1.01 -20.90
N PRO A 81 -13.69 0.85 -21.77
CA PRO A 81 -14.73 1.86 -21.93
C PRO A 81 -15.43 2.17 -20.61
N TYR A 82 -15.85 3.42 -20.43
CA TYR A 82 -16.45 3.94 -19.19
C TYR A 82 -17.55 3.01 -18.62
N GLU A 83 -18.51 2.56 -19.43
CA GLU A 83 -19.60 1.68 -18.99
C GLU A 83 -19.12 0.28 -18.55
N ALA A 84 -17.99 -0.17 -19.09
CA ALA A 84 -17.37 -1.45 -18.74
C ALA A 84 -16.37 -1.34 -17.58
N HIS A 85 -15.98 -0.11 -17.20
CA HIS A 85 -14.96 0.15 -16.19
C HIS A 85 -15.38 -0.33 -14.80
N GLY A 86 -16.55 0.11 -14.33
CA GLY A 86 -17.12 -0.33 -13.05
C GLY A 86 -17.28 -1.86 -12.95
N PRO A 87 -17.91 -2.53 -13.94
CA PRO A 87 -17.94 -3.99 -14.00
C PRO A 87 -16.57 -4.66 -13.99
N ALA A 88 -15.56 -4.09 -14.66
CA ALA A 88 -14.22 -4.64 -14.68
C ALA A 88 -13.55 -4.57 -13.30
N LEU A 89 -13.60 -3.41 -12.63
CA LEU A 89 -13.08 -3.27 -11.26
C LEU A 89 -13.82 -4.18 -10.27
N ARG A 90 -15.14 -4.30 -10.40
CA ARG A 90 -15.96 -5.23 -9.61
C ARG A 90 -15.48 -6.68 -9.77
N HIS A 91 -15.26 -7.16 -10.99
CA HIS A 91 -14.75 -8.52 -11.22
C HIS A 91 -13.34 -8.71 -10.65
N LEU A 92 -12.50 -7.68 -10.81
CA LEU A 92 -11.13 -7.66 -10.32
C LEU A 92 -11.06 -7.78 -8.79
N ILE A 93 -11.75 -6.94 -8.03
CA ILE A 93 -11.75 -7.05 -6.56
C ILE A 93 -12.42 -8.33 -6.06
N ARG A 94 -13.52 -8.76 -6.70
CA ARG A 94 -14.21 -10.01 -6.31
C ARG A 94 -13.33 -11.24 -6.53
N SER A 95 -12.56 -11.30 -7.61
CA SER A 95 -11.62 -12.40 -7.86
C SER A 95 -10.49 -12.41 -6.83
N TRP A 96 -9.93 -11.25 -6.49
CA TRP A 96 -8.91 -11.17 -5.45
C TRP A 96 -9.42 -11.64 -4.09
N LEU A 97 -10.56 -11.13 -3.63
CA LEU A 97 -11.15 -11.51 -2.33
C LEU A 97 -11.48 -13.01 -2.27
N ALA A 98 -11.97 -13.57 -3.38
CA ALA A 98 -12.21 -15.01 -3.49
C ALA A 98 -10.89 -15.82 -3.48
N THR A 99 -9.85 -15.32 -4.15
CA THR A 99 -8.51 -15.94 -4.16
C THR A 99 -7.90 -15.92 -2.77
N ALA A 100 -7.91 -14.76 -2.10
CA ALA A 100 -7.39 -14.60 -0.75
C ALA A 100 -8.02 -15.61 0.23
N ARG A 101 -9.34 -15.82 0.14
CA ARG A 101 -10.06 -16.87 0.88
C ARG A 101 -9.62 -18.28 0.50
N GLY A 102 -9.49 -18.56 -0.80
CA GLY A 102 -9.04 -19.87 -1.28
C GLY A 102 -7.62 -20.21 -0.82
N LEU A 103 -6.78 -19.20 -0.64
CA LEU A 103 -5.40 -19.32 -0.13
C LEU A 103 -5.30 -19.27 1.40
N GLY A 104 -6.40 -19.01 2.11
CA GLY A 104 -6.44 -18.93 3.58
C GLY A 104 -5.80 -17.66 4.15
N VAL A 105 -5.77 -16.57 3.40
CA VAL A 105 -5.19 -15.27 3.80
C VAL A 105 -6.24 -14.16 3.93
N GLU A 106 -7.53 -14.49 3.94
CA GLU A 106 -8.64 -13.52 3.99
C GLU A 106 -8.72 -12.72 5.30
N THR A 107 -8.17 -13.27 6.38
CA THR A 107 -8.04 -12.60 7.69
C THR A 107 -6.78 -11.74 7.79
N GLU A 108 -5.89 -11.85 6.80
CA GLU A 108 -4.58 -11.21 6.74
C GLU A 108 -4.51 -10.19 5.58
N THR A 109 -5.64 -9.88 4.93
CA THR A 109 -5.74 -8.83 3.92
C THR A 109 -6.98 -7.98 4.16
N TRP A 110 -6.92 -6.69 3.86
CA TRP A 110 -8.03 -5.77 4.01
C TRP A 110 -8.03 -4.68 2.93
N LEU A 111 -9.21 -4.09 2.71
CA LEU A 111 -9.38 -2.95 1.80
C LEU A 111 -8.63 -1.73 2.33
N ALA A 112 -8.00 -0.97 1.44
CA ALA A 112 -7.23 0.23 1.79
C ALA A 112 -7.62 1.42 0.89
N HIS A 113 -7.18 2.63 1.29
CA HIS A 113 -7.24 3.84 0.47
C HIS A 113 -8.64 4.08 -0.15
N GLY A 114 -8.72 4.36 -1.45
CA GLY A 114 -9.97 4.64 -2.17
C GLY A 114 -10.94 3.46 -2.13
N THR A 115 -10.43 2.23 -2.15
CA THR A 115 -11.26 1.01 -2.05
C THR A 115 -11.96 0.91 -0.70
N LEU A 116 -11.27 1.24 0.39
CA LEU A 116 -11.86 1.31 1.73
C LEU A 116 -12.90 2.44 1.83
N LEU A 117 -12.65 3.57 1.16
CA LEU A 117 -13.60 4.69 1.12
C LEU A 117 -14.88 4.30 0.35
N GLY A 118 -14.77 3.62 -0.79
CA GLY A 118 -15.92 3.08 -1.51
C GLY A 118 -16.72 2.10 -0.64
N TRP A 119 -16.02 1.26 0.13
CA TRP A 119 -16.65 0.36 1.09
C TRP A 119 -17.47 1.13 2.14
N TRP A 120 -16.92 2.19 2.72
CA TRP A 120 -17.59 2.99 3.74
C TRP A 120 -18.95 3.53 3.28
N TRP A 121 -19.03 3.97 2.02
CA TRP A 121 -20.24 4.60 1.51
C TRP A 121 -21.38 3.62 1.23
N ASN A 122 -21.10 2.56 0.48
CA ASN A 122 -22.13 1.59 0.11
C ASN A 122 -21.62 0.16 -0.11
N GLY A 123 -20.38 -0.13 0.29
CA GLY A 123 -19.78 -1.44 0.02
C GLY A 123 -19.46 -1.66 -1.46
N ARG A 124 -19.23 -0.61 -2.25
CA ARG A 124 -18.96 -0.70 -3.69
C ARG A 124 -17.78 0.15 -4.13
N VAL A 125 -17.21 -0.20 -5.27
CA VAL A 125 -16.21 0.62 -5.97
C VAL A 125 -16.84 1.96 -6.34
N MET A 126 -16.11 3.06 -6.15
CA MET A 126 -16.61 4.38 -6.51
C MET A 126 -16.72 4.52 -8.04
N PRO A 127 -17.74 5.20 -8.58
CA PRO A 127 -17.94 5.31 -10.04
C PRO A 127 -16.79 6.00 -10.81
N TRP A 128 -15.98 6.80 -10.12
CA TRP A 128 -14.84 7.53 -10.68
C TRP A 128 -13.49 6.95 -10.22
N ASP A 129 -13.48 5.83 -9.50
CA ASP A 129 -12.25 5.16 -9.10
C ASP A 129 -11.57 4.55 -10.33
N TYR A 130 -10.24 4.68 -10.39
CA TYR A 130 -9.41 4.07 -11.45
C TYR A 130 -8.50 2.96 -10.92
N ASP A 131 -8.25 2.93 -9.62
CA ASP A 131 -7.46 1.94 -8.90
C ASP A 131 -8.25 1.16 -7.87
N LEU A 132 -7.63 0.06 -7.43
CA LEU A 132 -8.05 -0.71 -6.27
C LEU A 132 -6.82 -1.00 -5.42
N ASP A 133 -6.98 -0.88 -4.10
CA ASP A 133 -5.91 -1.04 -3.13
C ASP A 133 -6.31 -2.00 -2.02
N VAL A 134 -5.39 -2.90 -1.71
CA VAL A 134 -5.47 -3.73 -0.52
C VAL A 134 -4.14 -3.72 0.23
N GLN A 135 -4.23 -3.95 1.53
CA GLN A 135 -3.07 -4.07 2.39
C GLN A 135 -3.07 -5.43 3.09
N MET A 136 -1.87 -5.87 3.49
CA MET A 136 -1.64 -7.09 4.26
C MET A 136 -0.30 -7.02 4.99
N PRO A 137 -0.03 -7.90 5.97
CA PRO A 137 1.30 -8.03 6.54
C PRO A 137 2.34 -8.44 5.51
N THR A 138 3.53 -7.87 5.61
CA THR A 138 4.68 -8.24 4.77
C THR A 138 5.04 -9.72 4.95
N ALA A 139 4.80 -10.29 6.13
CA ALA A 139 4.98 -11.73 6.38
C ALA A 139 4.03 -12.59 5.52
N THR A 140 2.75 -12.23 5.44
CA THR A 140 1.74 -12.86 4.59
C THR A 140 2.11 -12.69 3.12
N LEU A 141 2.53 -11.50 2.73
CA LEU A 141 2.95 -11.23 1.36
C LEU A 141 4.20 -12.03 0.97
N ALA A 142 5.15 -12.20 1.88
CA ALA A 142 6.32 -13.04 1.65
C ALA A 142 5.96 -14.53 1.52
N TYR A 143 4.92 -15.00 2.23
CA TYR A 143 4.36 -16.33 2.00
C TYR A 143 3.76 -16.44 0.59
N LEU A 144 2.94 -15.47 0.16
CA LEU A 144 2.39 -15.44 -1.20
C LEU A 144 3.50 -15.40 -2.26
N GLY A 145 4.54 -14.60 -2.05
CA GLY A 145 5.71 -14.50 -2.93
C GLY A 145 6.47 -15.81 -3.11
N ARG A 146 6.59 -16.63 -2.05
CA ARG A 146 7.30 -17.91 -2.12
C ARG A 146 6.49 -19.04 -2.76
N HIS A 147 5.17 -19.03 -2.58
CA HIS A 147 4.33 -20.19 -2.91
C HIS A 147 3.39 -19.96 -4.09
N PHE A 148 3.01 -18.71 -4.37
CA PHE A 148 1.97 -18.37 -5.34
C PHE A 148 2.37 -17.27 -6.32
N ASN A 149 3.60 -16.76 -6.27
CA ASN A 149 4.06 -15.79 -7.25
C ASN A 149 3.95 -16.33 -8.69
N ARG A 150 3.44 -15.51 -9.59
CA ARG A 150 3.17 -15.80 -11.01
C ARG A 150 2.14 -16.89 -11.27
N THR A 151 1.27 -17.17 -10.30
CA THR A 151 0.13 -18.06 -10.52
C THR A 151 -0.99 -17.34 -11.29
N LEU A 152 -1.65 -18.08 -12.18
CA LEU A 152 -2.83 -17.62 -12.92
C LEU A 152 -4.09 -18.24 -12.30
N HIS A 153 -5.15 -17.45 -12.21
CA HIS A 153 -6.41 -17.83 -11.59
C HIS A 153 -7.58 -17.51 -12.50
N ASP A 154 -8.34 -18.53 -12.86
CA ASP A 154 -9.47 -18.41 -13.80
C ASP A 154 -10.79 -18.23 -13.04
N TYR A 155 -11.55 -17.24 -13.47
CA TYR A 155 -12.87 -16.91 -12.94
C TYR A 155 -13.89 -16.81 -14.06
N ARG A 156 -15.13 -17.17 -13.73
CA ARG A 156 -16.28 -17.05 -14.63
C ARG A 156 -17.37 -16.26 -13.92
N PHE A 157 -17.63 -15.06 -14.42
CA PHE A 157 -18.60 -14.14 -13.84
C PHE A 157 -19.92 -14.13 -14.62
N PRO A 158 -21.08 -14.09 -13.95
CA PRO A 158 -22.35 -13.87 -14.62
C PRO A 158 -22.49 -12.40 -15.04
N HIS A 159 -22.69 -12.14 -16.34
CA HIS A 159 -22.89 -10.80 -16.91
C HIS A 159 -23.61 -10.92 -18.26
N ASP A 160 -24.94 -10.87 -18.26
CA ASP A 160 -25.81 -11.13 -19.44
C ASP A 160 -25.34 -12.32 -20.30
N GLY A 161 -25.01 -13.40 -19.60
CA GLY A 161 -24.17 -14.48 -20.10
C GLY A 161 -23.05 -14.77 -19.11
N TYR A 162 -21.87 -15.16 -19.62
CA TYR A 162 -20.69 -15.38 -18.79
C TYR A 162 -19.47 -14.70 -19.40
N VAL A 163 -18.71 -14.03 -18.54
CA VAL A 163 -17.40 -13.47 -18.88
C VAL A 163 -16.34 -14.28 -18.16
N ASN A 164 -15.43 -14.87 -18.93
CA ASN A 164 -14.26 -15.54 -18.39
C ASN A 164 -13.12 -14.53 -18.25
N LYS A 165 -12.45 -14.58 -17.11
CA LYS A 165 -11.30 -13.74 -16.80
C LYS A 165 -10.20 -14.59 -16.18
N THR A 166 -8.97 -14.26 -16.51
CA THR A 166 -7.78 -14.84 -15.91
C THR A 166 -7.02 -13.72 -15.21
N TYR A 167 -6.60 -13.97 -13.98
CA TYR A 167 -5.86 -13.00 -13.20
C TYR A 167 -4.50 -13.55 -12.79
N LEU A 168 -3.49 -12.68 -12.80
CA LEU A 168 -2.12 -12.99 -12.41
C LEU A 168 -1.84 -12.40 -11.02
N LEU A 169 -1.37 -13.23 -10.09
CA LEU A 169 -0.68 -12.75 -8.89
C LEU A 169 0.79 -12.53 -9.22
N ASP A 170 1.24 -11.28 -9.30
CA ASP A 170 2.63 -10.92 -9.57
C ASP A 170 3.24 -10.23 -8.35
N VAL A 171 4.22 -10.88 -7.71
CA VAL A 171 4.88 -10.38 -6.50
C VAL A 171 6.23 -9.77 -6.89
N ASN A 172 6.42 -8.51 -6.50
CA ASN A 172 7.65 -7.77 -6.73
C ASN A 172 8.83 -8.46 -6.03
N PRO A 173 9.96 -8.74 -6.70
CA PRO A 173 11.16 -9.27 -6.06
C PRO A 173 11.66 -8.44 -4.87
N HIS A 174 11.32 -7.15 -4.84
CA HIS A 174 11.68 -6.21 -3.77
C HIS A 174 10.66 -6.15 -2.61
N HIS A 175 9.62 -7.01 -2.58
CA HIS A 175 8.57 -6.96 -1.54
C HIS A 175 9.09 -7.10 -0.10
N THR A 176 10.24 -7.75 0.09
CA THR A 176 10.86 -7.91 1.42
C THR A 176 11.72 -6.72 1.85
N ASP A 177 11.92 -5.72 0.99
CA ASP A 177 12.77 -4.58 1.29
C ASP A 177 12.15 -3.72 2.40
N ILE A 178 12.96 -3.40 3.42
CA ILE A 178 12.55 -2.57 4.56
C ILE A 178 12.51 -1.08 4.19
N GLU A 179 13.40 -0.66 3.31
CA GLU A 179 13.53 0.75 2.92
C GLU A 179 12.73 1.07 1.66
N ARG A 180 12.38 2.35 1.49
CA ARG A 180 11.77 2.87 0.25
C ARG A 180 12.73 2.79 -0.95
N GLY A 181 14.04 2.85 -0.69
CA GLY A 181 15.07 2.91 -1.72
C GLY A 181 14.88 4.14 -2.64
N ASN A 182 14.98 3.91 -3.95
CA ASN A 182 14.77 4.94 -4.98
C ASN A 182 13.29 5.28 -5.26
N GLY A 183 12.35 4.67 -4.53
CA GLY A 183 10.91 4.88 -4.73
C GLY A 183 10.32 4.15 -5.93
N HIS A 184 11.08 3.36 -6.68
CA HIS A 184 10.56 2.62 -7.83
C HIS A 184 9.78 1.36 -7.43
N ASN A 185 10.09 0.77 -6.27
CA ASN A 185 9.54 -0.52 -5.83
C ASN A 185 8.74 -0.37 -4.52
N ILE A 186 7.85 0.63 -4.50
CA ILE A 186 6.95 0.92 -3.38
C ILE A 186 5.83 -0.12 -3.28
N ILE A 187 5.26 -0.53 -4.42
CA ILE A 187 4.21 -1.56 -4.48
C ILE A 187 4.85 -2.94 -4.47
N ASP A 188 4.32 -3.79 -3.60
CA ASP A 188 4.93 -5.08 -3.26
C ASP A 188 4.36 -6.24 -4.08
N ALA A 189 3.10 -6.17 -4.52
CA ALA A 189 2.53 -7.11 -5.47
C ALA A 189 1.34 -6.50 -6.22
N ARG A 190 0.91 -7.16 -7.29
CA ARG A 190 -0.29 -6.84 -8.05
C ARG A 190 -1.14 -8.06 -8.32
N TRP A 191 -2.45 -7.84 -8.32
CA TRP A 191 -3.43 -8.76 -8.88
C TRP A 191 -3.92 -8.21 -10.21
N ILE A 192 -3.57 -8.84 -11.33
CA ILE A 192 -3.66 -8.23 -12.67
C ILE A 192 -4.65 -8.99 -13.53
N ASP A 193 -5.62 -8.31 -14.14
CA ASP A 193 -6.43 -8.85 -15.23
C ASP A 193 -5.58 -8.92 -16.51
N VAL A 194 -5.22 -10.13 -16.94
CA VAL A 194 -4.31 -10.33 -18.08
C VAL A 194 -4.97 -10.00 -19.44
N SER A 195 -6.28 -9.76 -19.47
CA SER A 195 -7.01 -9.45 -20.70
C SER A 195 -7.02 -7.96 -21.04
N ASN A 196 -6.86 -7.06 -20.05
CA ASN A 196 -6.89 -5.62 -20.28
C ASN A 196 -5.80 -4.85 -19.53
N GLY A 197 -5.16 -5.44 -18.52
CA GLY A 197 -4.10 -4.84 -17.72
C GLY A 197 -4.54 -4.12 -16.45
N LEU A 198 -5.83 -3.99 -16.15
CA LEU A 198 -6.27 -3.43 -14.86
C LEU A 198 -5.73 -4.27 -13.70
N PHE A 199 -5.36 -3.63 -12.60
CA PHE A 199 -4.81 -4.32 -11.44
C PHE A 199 -5.26 -3.76 -10.10
N ILE A 200 -5.06 -4.58 -9.06
CA ILE A 200 -5.11 -4.16 -7.66
C ILE A 200 -3.67 -4.03 -7.17
N ASP A 201 -3.34 -2.90 -6.55
CA ASP A 201 -2.08 -2.76 -5.83
C ASP A 201 -2.19 -3.41 -4.44
N ILE A 202 -1.25 -4.32 -4.15
CA ILE A 202 -1.15 -5.04 -2.88
C ILE A 202 0.06 -4.52 -2.14
N THR A 203 -0.17 -3.87 -1.00
CA THR A 203 0.87 -3.22 -0.20
C THR A 203 1.14 -3.97 1.10
N GLY A 204 2.42 -4.28 1.36
CA GLY A 204 2.89 -4.92 2.58
C GLY A 204 3.12 -3.94 3.73
N LEU A 205 2.56 -4.26 4.89
CA LEU A 205 2.78 -3.53 6.14
C LEU A 205 3.66 -4.32 7.10
N ALA A 206 4.57 -3.64 7.78
CA ALA A 206 5.42 -4.22 8.82
C ALA A 206 5.81 -3.15 9.84
N GLU A 207 6.23 -3.56 11.03
CA GLU A 207 6.93 -2.66 11.95
C GLU A 207 8.35 -2.41 11.41
N ARG A 208 8.51 -1.33 10.64
CA ARG A 208 9.79 -0.99 9.99
C ARG A 208 10.79 -0.32 10.93
N ASP A 209 10.31 0.30 12.02
CA ASP A 209 11.13 0.90 13.08
C ASP A 209 10.59 0.51 14.47
N PRO A 210 10.76 -0.75 14.89
CA PRO A 210 10.25 -1.22 16.19
C PRO A 210 11.02 -0.62 17.38
N ALA A 211 12.23 -0.11 17.17
CA ALA A 211 13.03 0.51 18.23
C ALA A 211 12.60 1.95 18.52
N GLY A 212 12.32 2.75 17.48
CA GLY A 212 11.86 4.13 17.63
C GLY A 212 10.35 4.27 17.76
N SER A 213 9.58 3.39 17.10
CA SER A 213 8.11 3.45 17.03
C SER A 213 7.46 2.06 17.20
N PRO A 214 7.62 1.39 18.35
CA PRO A 214 7.06 0.05 18.57
C PRO A 214 5.54 0.02 18.37
N GLY A 215 5.05 -1.02 17.69
CA GLY A 215 3.62 -1.20 17.41
C GLY A 215 3.06 -0.29 16.30
N VAL A 216 3.93 0.44 15.59
CA VAL A 216 3.58 1.21 14.39
C VAL A 216 3.97 0.42 13.15
N TRP A 217 2.96 0.08 12.37
CA TRP A 217 3.09 -0.59 11.09
C TRP A 217 3.17 0.43 9.98
N SER A 218 4.03 0.21 9.00
CA SER A 218 4.15 1.10 7.84
C SER A 218 4.46 0.39 6.54
N CYS A 219 4.05 1.01 5.44
CA CYS A 219 4.46 0.64 4.09
C CYS A 219 5.67 1.47 3.64
N LYS A 220 6.24 1.13 2.48
CA LYS A 220 7.36 1.87 1.87
C LYS A 220 7.00 3.31 1.48
N ASN A 221 5.71 3.62 1.35
CA ASN A 221 5.23 4.99 1.08
C ASN A 221 4.96 5.82 2.35
N ALA A 222 5.37 5.33 3.52
CA ALA A 222 5.24 6.01 4.81
C ALA A 222 3.79 6.21 5.32
N HIS A 223 2.81 5.47 4.78
CA HIS A 223 1.54 5.27 5.49
C HIS A 223 1.83 4.53 6.80
N LYS A 224 1.28 5.02 7.91
CA LYS A 224 1.55 4.52 9.26
C LYS A 224 0.25 4.23 9.98
N TYR A 225 0.21 3.08 10.65
CA TYR A 225 -0.96 2.64 11.41
C TYR A 225 -0.49 2.07 12.74
N ARG A 226 -1.24 2.32 13.81
CA ARG A 226 -1.04 1.59 15.07
C ARG A 226 -1.62 0.18 14.93
N THR A 227 -1.02 -0.78 15.64
CA THR A 227 -1.53 -2.16 15.68
C THR A 227 -3.03 -2.23 16.02
N ALA A 228 -3.49 -1.42 16.98
CA ALA A 228 -4.91 -1.36 17.39
C ALA A 228 -5.84 -0.69 16.36
N GLU A 229 -5.31 0.00 15.36
CA GLU A 229 -6.10 0.56 14.25
C GLU A 229 -6.34 -0.49 13.16
N LEU A 230 -5.41 -1.44 13.00
CA LEU A 230 -5.51 -2.53 12.03
C LEU A 230 -6.28 -3.73 12.61
N TYR A 231 -5.91 -4.17 13.82
CA TYR A 231 -6.36 -5.45 14.38
C TYR A 231 -7.30 -5.35 15.58
N PRO A 232 -8.20 -6.33 15.76
CA PRO A 232 -8.51 -7.39 14.80
C PRO A 232 -9.21 -6.82 13.57
N VAL A 233 -8.90 -7.34 12.38
CA VAL A 233 -9.62 -6.94 11.17
C VAL A 233 -11.11 -7.26 11.32
N ARG A 234 -11.97 -6.46 10.71
CA ARG A 234 -13.43 -6.62 10.77
C ARG A 234 -13.91 -7.30 9.50
N HIS A 235 -14.65 -8.40 9.65
CA HIS A 235 -15.31 -9.06 8.54
C HIS A 235 -16.53 -8.27 8.08
N THR A 236 -16.67 -8.15 6.76
CA THR A 236 -17.73 -7.38 6.10
C THR A 236 -17.97 -7.94 4.70
N GLU A 237 -18.67 -7.18 3.86
CA GLU A 237 -18.86 -7.46 2.44
C GLU A 237 -18.44 -6.25 1.61
N PHE A 238 -17.90 -6.51 0.42
CA PHE A 238 -17.60 -5.50 -0.60
C PHE A 238 -17.93 -6.09 -1.96
N GLU A 239 -18.65 -5.33 -2.80
CA GLU A 239 -19.16 -5.81 -4.09
C GLU A 239 -19.96 -7.12 -3.99
N GLY A 240 -20.67 -7.29 -2.86
CA GLY A 240 -21.51 -8.46 -2.57
C GLY A 240 -20.74 -9.75 -2.30
N VAL A 241 -19.44 -9.69 -2.02
CA VAL A 241 -18.64 -10.84 -1.57
C VAL A 241 -17.98 -10.54 -0.23
N PRO A 242 -17.68 -11.57 0.58
CA PRO A 242 -16.99 -11.35 1.85
C PRO A 242 -15.65 -10.63 1.69
N ALA A 243 -15.40 -9.67 2.58
CA ALA A 243 -14.20 -8.86 2.64
C ALA A 243 -13.78 -8.60 4.09
N SER A 244 -12.63 -7.95 4.27
CA SER A 244 -12.14 -7.51 5.57
C SER A 244 -11.71 -6.05 5.49
N VAL A 245 -11.89 -5.31 6.58
CA VAL A 245 -11.46 -3.91 6.73
C VAL A 245 -10.69 -3.73 8.04
N PRO A 246 -9.84 -2.69 8.18
CA PRO A 246 -9.17 -2.38 9.44
C PRO A 246 -10.14 -2.17 10.60
N TYR A 247 -9.66 -2.37 11.83
CA TYR A 247 -10.48 -2.15 13.04
C TYR A 247 -10.97 -0.71 13.18
N ALA A 248 -10.09 0.28 13.02
CA ALA A 248 -10.40 1.71 13.13
C ALA A 248 -10.48 2.38 11.75
N PHE A 249 -11.24 1.77 10.82
CA PHE A 249 -11.38 2.24 9.44
C PHE A 249 -11.81 3.71 9.34
N ASP A 250 -12.62 4.21 10.27
CA ASP A 250 -13.16 5.57 10.30
C ASP A 250 -12.06 6.60 10.60
N LYS A 251 -11.20 6.27 11.58
CA LYS A 251 -10.01 7.06 11.87
C LYS A 251 -9.05 7.03 10.69
N ILE A 252 -8.77 5.85 10.13
CA ILE A 252 -7.84 5.70 8.99
C ILE A 252 -8.30 6.56 7.81
N LEU A 253 -9.57 6.47 7.42
CA LEU A 253 -10.12 7.27 6.34
C LEU A 253 -10.15 8.78 6.67
N THR A 254 -10.44 9.14 7.92
CA THR A 254 -10.44 10.55 8.36
C THR A 254 -9.03 11.14 8.36
N ASP A 255 -8.02 10.38 8.78
CA ASP A 255 -6.62 10.82 8.75
C ASP A 255 -6.12 10.99 7.30
N GLU A 256 -6.60 10.16 6.38
CA GLU A 256 -6.17 10.19 4.97
C GLU A 256 -6.92 11.24 4.12
N TYR A 257 -8.26 11.31 4.24
CA TYR A 257 -9.12 12.12 3.38
C TYR A 257 -9.83 13.27 4.10
N GLY A 258 -9.65 13.38 5.42
CA GLY A 258 -10.35 14.34 6.27
C GLY A 258 -11.79 13.92 6.59
N SER A 259 -12.35 14.44 7.69
CA SER A 259 -13.68 14.02 8.18
C SER A 259 -14.82 14.27 7.19
N LYS A 260 -14.65 15.23 6.27
CA LYS A 260 -15.64 15.55 5.24
C LYS A 260 -15.80 14.41 4.22
N SER A 261 -14.76 13.61 3.98
CA SER A 261 -14.81 12.48 3.04
C SER A 261 -15.85 11.41 3.39
N LEU A 262 -16.23 11.33 4.68
CA LEU A 262 -17.17 10.34 5.20
C LEU A 262 -18.62 10.82 5.20
N VAL A 263 -18.87 12.11 4.93
CA VAL A 263 -20.19 12.74 5.07
C VAL A 263 -20.59 13.63 3.90
N ASN A 264 -19.63 14.12 3.10
CA ASN A 264 -19.91 15.08 2.04
C ASN A 264 -20.51 14.42 0.81
N THR A 265 -21.80 14.64 0.57
CA THR A 265 -22.59 14.13 -0.56
C THR A 265 -22.65 15.08 -1.76
N GLU A 266 -21.65 15.95 -1.93
CA GLU A 266 -21.62 16.95 -3.03
C GLU A 266 -21.43 16.33 -4.43
N HIS A 267 -20.80 15.16 -4.54
CA HIS A 267 -20.94 14.33 -5.74
C HIS A 267 -22.34 13.71 -5.63
N HIS A 268 -23.22 13.74 -6.63
CA HIS A 268 -24.64 13.42 -6.41
C HIS A 268 -24.90 12.02 -5.82
N TRP A 269 -24.94 11.92 -4.50
CA TRP A 269 -25.32 10.72 -3.76
C TRP A 269 -26.82 10.58 -3.88
N ALA A 270 -27.27 9.48 -4.47
CA ALA A 270 -28.68 9.11 -4.54
C ALA A 270 -29.02 8.29 -3.29
N PRO A 271 -29.62 8.89 -2.24
CA PRO A 271 -29.83 8.19 -0.97
C PRO A 271 -30.77 6.98 -1.10
N GLU A 272 -31.70 7.05 -2.06
CA GLU A 272 -32.64 5.97 -2.40
C GLU A 272 -31.96 4.76 -3.05
N LEU A 273 -30.87 4.96 -3.79
CA LEU A 273 -30.07 3.90 -4.40
C LEU A 273 -28.90 3.49 -3.51
N LYS A 274 -28.51 4.34 -2.54
CA LYS A 274 -27.23 4.29 -1.82
C LYS A 274 -26.07 4.21 -2.80
N GLU A 275 -26.15 4.98 -3.87
CA GLU A 275 -25.17 4.98 -4.95
C GLU A 275 -24.72 6.41 -5.22
N TRP A 276 -23.43 6.55 -5.52
CA TRP A 276 -22.91 7.76 -6.08
C TRP A 276 -23.26 7.80 -7.57
N VAL A 277 -23.83 8.92 -8.00
CA VAL A 277 -24.08 9.21 -9.41
C VAL A 277 -23.11 10.33 -9.80
N LYS A 278 -22.37 10.14 -10.89
CA LYS A 278 -21.52 11.19 -11.43
C LYS A 278 -22.42 12.30 -11.97
N ASP A 279 -22.15 13.54 -11.61
CA ASP A 279 -22.90 14.69 -12.13
C ASP A 279 -22.63 14.85 -13.63
N PRO A 280 -23.63 14.81 -14.51
CA PRO A 280 -23.44 15.01 -15.95
C PRO A 280 -22.96 16.42 -16.31
N ASP A 281 -23.15 17.42 -15.42
CA ASP A 281 -22.86 18.83 -15.71
C ASP A 281 -21.58 19.37 -15.07
N LEU A 282 -20.82 18.53 -14.33
CA LEU A 282 -19.50 18.94 -13.84
C LEU A 282 -18.48 18.84 -14.99
N PRO A 283 -17.83 19.95 -15.40
CA PRO A 283 -16.69 19.85 -16.31
C PRO A 283 -15.63 18.93 -15.69
N PRO A 284 -14.80 18.25 -16.50
CA PRO A 284 -13.71 17.44 -15.99
C PRO A 284 -12.94 18.26 -14.97
N GLN A 285 -12.87 17.80 -13.72
CA GLN A 285 -12.10 18.52 -12.71
C GLN A 285 -10.67 18.66 -13.24
N ASP A 286 -10.24 19.90 -13.47
CA ASP A 286 -8.93 20.21 -14.02
C ASP A 286 -7.87 19.45 -13.20
N GLU A 287 -7.13 18.58 -13.91
CA GLU A 287 -6.09 17.68 -13.38
C GLU A 287 -5.01 18.40 -12.57
N GLU A 288 -4.94 19.73 -12.70
CA GLU A 288 -4.05 20.66 -12.02
C GLU A 288 -4.26 20.70 -10.49
N THR A 289 -5.47 20.39 -9.98
CA THR A 289 -5.74 20.47 -8.53
C THR A 289 -5.10 19.31 -7.75
N LYS A 290 -4.87 18.16 -8.39
CA LYS A 290 -4.13 17.03 -7.79
C LYS A 290 -2.61 17.26 -7.83
N LEU A 291 -2.09 17.84 -8.92
CA LEU A 291 -0.69 18.23 -9.07
C LEU A 291 -0.25 19.26 -8.01
N ASN A 292 -1.06 20.30 -7.80
CA ASN A 292 -0.75 21.33 -6.79
C ASN A 292 -0.78 20.81 -5.36
N LYS A 293 -1.56 19.75 -5.06
CA LYS A 293 -1.59 19.15 -3.72
C LYS A 293 -0.37 18.27 -3.43
N GLN A 294 0.27 17.69 -4.44
CA GLN A 294 1.51 16.93 -4.30
C GLN A 294 2.75 17.83 -4.22
N GLU A 295 2.74 19.02 -4.83
CA GLU A 295 3.85 19.99 -4.72
C GLU A 295 3.82 20.81 -3.42
N HIS A 296 2.66 21.01 -2.79
CA HIS A 296 2.51 21.89 -1.61
C HIS A 296 2.73 21.24 -0.22
N ASP A 297 3.22 20.00 -0.15
CA ASP A 297 3.66 19.40 1.12
C ASP A 297 5.02 19.96 1.62
N GLY A 298 5.50 21.05 1.02
CA GLY A 298 6.57 21.91 1.53
C GLY A 298 6.06 23.30 1.90
N GLU A 299 5.78 23.50 3.19
CA GLU A 299 5.61 24.81 3.87
C GLU A 299 4.35 25.64 3.52
N ALA A 300 3.47 25.80 4.50
CA ALA A 300 2.25 26.60 4.39
C ALA A 300 2.54 28.11 4.41
N VAL A 301 2.07 28.84 3.39
CA VAL A 301 1.86 30.29 3.46
C VAL A 301 0.43 30.61 3.01
N VAL A 302 -0.38 31.08 3.96
CA VAL A 302 -1.76 31.52 3.72
C VAL A 302 -1.72 32.89 3.04
N VAL A 303 -2.21 32.98 1.80
CA VAL A 303 -2.53 34.26 1.16
C VAL A 303 -4.04 34.37 1.05
N VAL A 304 -4.64 35.22 1.90
CA VAL A 304 -6.03 35.63 1.79
C VAL A 304 -6.13 36.65 0.66
N VAL A 305 -6.89 36.36 -0.39
CA VAL A 305 -7.25 37.34 -1.42
C VAL A 305 -8.75 37.61 -1.33
N GLU A 306 -9.11 38.77 -0.78
CA GLU A 306 -10.46 39.32 -0.87
C GLU A 306 -10.81 39.60 -2.35
N LYS A 307 -11.88 39.00 -2.86
CA LYS A 307 -12.43 39.32 -4.18
C LYS A 307 -13.31 40.57 -4.08
N THR A 308 -12.80 41.70 -4.58
CA THR A 308 -13.60 42.90 -4.90
C THR A 308 -14.47 42.63 -6.13
N VAL A 309 -15.79 42.75 -5.98
CA VAL A 309 -16.76 42.61 -7.07
C VAL A 309 -16.90 43.93 -7.84
N MET A 310 -16.54 43.94 -9.12
CA MET A 310 -16.90 45.02 -10.05
C MET A 310 -18.20 44.65 -10.79
N LYS A 311 -19.24 45.47 -10.61
CA LYS A 311 -20.55 45.34 -11.26
C LYS A 311 -20.47 45.88 -12.71
N GLY A 312 -20.72 45.02 -13.70
CA GLY A 312 -20.82 45.40 -15.11
C GLY A 312 -22.10 46.19 -15.41
N ALA A 313 -21.95 47.33 -16.07
CA ALA A 313 -23.04 48.20 -16.51
C ALA A 313 -23.76 47.61 -17.74
N SER A 314 -25.09 47.57 -17.66
CA SER A 314 -26.01 47.23 -18.75
C SER A 314 -26.07 48.36 -19.77
N LYS A 315 -25.74 48.07 -21.04
CA LYS A 315 -26.10 48.92 -22.18
C LYS A 315 -27.52 48.54 -22.64
N ARG A 316 -28.43 49.50 -22.63
CA ARG A 316 -29.65 49.50 -23.45
C ARG A 316 -29.40 50.35 -24.68
N GLU A 317 -29.99 49.94 -25.80
CA GLU A 317 -30.62 50.77 -26.84
C GLU A 317 -31.12 49.84 -27.97
N PRO A 318 -32.05 50.28 -28.84
CA PRO A 318 -32.59 51.64 -29.01
C PRO A 318 -33.93 51.91 -28.31
#